data_AF-A0A397SDW6-F1
#
_entry.id   AF-A0A397SDW6-F1
#
_cell.length_a   1.000
_cell.length_b   1.000
_cell.length_c   1.000
_cell.angle_alpha   90.00
_cell.angle_beta   90.00
_cell.angle_gamma   90.00
#
_symmetry.space_group_name_H-M   'P 1'
#
loop_
_entity.id
_entity.type
_entity.pdbx_description
1 polymer ?
#
loop_
_entity_poly.entity_id
_entity_poly.type
_entity_poly.pdbx_seq_one_letter_code
_entity_poly.pdbx_strand_id
1 'polypeptide(L)'
;MEYIEVDPLKILYSQCCIRPKFRNGDLVEDTIMELVTGELTPEEIDIITVCTLPNGKMHSLDIRRLYAFKQAIMRGSDFKTVIVIRSRTSDDLKKLKKKMMNPPSRNWSVVKVKEDCKPIY
;
A
#
# COMPACT_ATOMS: atom_id res chain seq x y z
N MET A 1 10.07 -9.47 12.83
CA MET A 1 8.91 -9.17 11.95
C MET A 1 7.82 -10.18 12.29
N GLU A 2 6.56 -9.89 11.99
CA GLU A 2 5.41 -10.72 12.36
C GLU A 2 4.35 -10.67 11.27
N TYR A 3 3.71 -11.81 10.96
CA TYR A 3 2.60 -11.86 10.03
C TYR A 3 1.30 -11.60 10.78
N ILE A 4 0.49 -10.66 10.28
CA ILE A 4 -0.82 -10.35 10.85
C ILE A 4 -1.85 -10.23 9.73
N GLU A 5 -3.08 -10.65 9.99
CA GLU A 5 -4.21 -10.45 9.10
C GLU A 5 -4.90 -9.11 9.44
N VAL A 6 -5.11 -8.26 8.43
CA VAL A 6 -5.63 -6.90 8.61
C VAL A 6 -6.57 -6.50 7.48
N ASP A 7 -7.50 -5.61 7.78
CA ASP A 7 -8.30 -4.89 6.79
C ASP A 7 -7.42 -3.81 6.11
N PRO A 8 -7.16 -3.91 4.78
CA PRO A 8 -6.37 -2.93 4.03
C PRO A 8 -6.90 -1.51 4.15
N LEU A 9 -8.21 -1.31 4.29
CA LEU A 9 -8.84 0.02 4.38
C LEU A 9 -8.36 0.79 5.61
N LYS A 10 -7.93 0.09 6.67
CA LYS A 10 -7.41 0.68 7.92
C LYS A 10 -5.93 1.07 7.85
N ILE A 11 -5.19 0.62 6.84
CA ILE A 11 -3.76 0.90 6.67
C ILE A 11 -3.58 2.24 5.96
N LEU A 12 -2.66 3.08 6.43
CA LEU A 12 -2.36 4.36 5.81
C LEU A 12 -1.26 4.23 4.74
N TYR A 13 -1.29 5.13 3.77
CA TYR A 13 -0.21 5.29 2.80
C TYR A 13 0.97 6.03 3.44
N SER A 14 2.16 5.88 2.88
CA SER A 14 3.35 6.67 3.24
C SER A 14 3.86 7.58 2.13
N GLN A 15 3.13 7.65 1.00
CA GLN A 15 3.40 8.56 -0.11
C GLN A 15 2.07 9.19 -0.57
N CYS A 16 2.10 10.45 -1.00
CA CYS A 16 0.89 11.17 -1.42
C CYS A 16 0.39 10.76 -2.81
N CYS A 17 1.24 10.10 -3.59
CA CYS A 17 0.91 9.66 -4.94
C CYS A 17 1.64 8.36 -5.32
N ILE A 18 1.10 7.67 -6.32
CA ILE A 18 1.72 6.51 -6.97
C ILE A 18 1.67 6.66 -8.49
N ARG A 19 2.62 6.00 -9.14
CA ARG A 19 2.56 5.78 -10.59
C ARG A 19 1.55 4.68 -10.93
N PRO A 20 0.93 4.73 -12.12
CA PRO A 20 -0.10 3.77 -12.52
C PRO A 20 0.45 2.38 -12.90
N LYS A 21 1.77 2.20 -12.94
CA LYS A 21 2.42 0.93 -13.27
C LYS A 21 3.20 0.37 -12.09
N PHE A 22 3.32 -0.95 -11.99
CA PHE A 22 4.28 -1.65 -11.16
C PHE A 22 5.71 -1.57 -11.71
N ARG A 23 6.70 -2.20 -11.05
CA ARG A 23 8.10 -2.14 -11.52
C ARG A 23 8.34 -3.02 -12.75
N ASN A 24 7.59 -4.11 -12.87
CA ASN A 24 7.60 -5.04 -14.01
C ASN A 24 6.87 -4.49 -15.25
N GLY A 25 6.06 -3.44 -15.11
CA GLY A 25 5.40 -2.75 -16.22
C GLY A 25 3.88 -2.83 -16.17
N ASP A 26 3.34 -3.79 -15.43
CA ASP A 26 1.91 -4.05 -15.31
C ASP A 26 1.15 -2.84 -14.75
N LEU A 27 -0.07 -2.63 -15.23
CA LEU A 27 -0.91 -1.55 -14.73
C LEU A 27 -1.49 -1.94 -13.37
N VAL A 28 -1.49 -0.97 -12.46
CA VAL A 28 -2.13 -1.10 -11.14
C VAL A 28 -3.63 -1.33 -11.29
N GLU A 29 -4.24 -0.73 -12.31
CA GLU A 29 -5.67 -0.90 -12.60
C GLU A 29 -6.01 -2.33 -13.04
N ASP A 30 -5.16 -2.96 -13.86
CA ASP A 30 -5.37 -4.34 -14.31
C ASP A 30 -5.35 -5.30 -13.12
N THR A 31 -4.36 -5.16 -12.23
CA THR A 31 -4.29 -5.93 -10.97
C THR A 31 -5.50 -5.68 -10.06
N ILE A 32 -6.05 -4.46 -10.04
CA ILE A 32 -7.29 -4.18 -9.30
C ILE A 32 -8.44 -4.98 -9.90
N MET A 33 -8.57 -5.02 -11.21
CA MET A 33 -9.64 -5.73 -11.89
C MET A 33 -9.51 -7.25 -11.67
N GLU A 34 -8.32 -7.82 -11.79
CA GLU A 34 -8.06 -9.23 -11.51
C GLU A 34 -8.41 -9.60 -10.05
N LEU A 35 -8.11 -8.73 -9.09
CA LEU A 35 -8.52 -8.90 -7.68
C LEU A 35 -10.03 -8.79 -7.47
N VAL A 36 -10.73 -8.00 -8.29
CA VAL A 36 -12.19 -7.83 -8.22
C VAL A 36 -12.90 -9.03 -8.85
N THR A 37 -12.39 -9.53 -9.98
CA THR A 37 -12.95 -10.70 -10.68
C THR A 37 -12.58 -12.02 -10.00
N GLY A 38 -11.56 -12.01 -9.13
CA GLY A 38 -11.04 -13.21 -8.47
C GLY A 38 -10.08 -14.01 -9.36
N GLU A 39 -9.65 -13.46 -10.49
CA GLU A 39 -8.57 -14.03 -11.32
C GLU A 39 -7.22 -13.99 -10.60
N LEU A 40 -7.06 -13.06 -9.66
CA LEU A 40 -5.90 -12.94 -8.78
C LEU A 40 -6.36 -12.92 -7.32
N THR A 41 -5.70 -13.71 -6.47
CA THR A 41 -5.94 -13.73 -5.03
C THR A 41 -4.93 -12.87 -4.26
N PRO A 42 -5.25 -12.37 -3.06
CA PRO A 42 -4.30 -11.62 -2.26
C PRO A 42 -3.00 -12.36 -1.95
N GLU A 43 -3.04 -13.68 -1.83
CA GLU A 43 -1.90 -14.55 -1.55
C GLU A 43 -0.91 -14.64 -2.72
N GLU A 44 -1.36 -14.37 -3.94
CA GLU A 44 -0.52 -14.34 -5.15
C GLU A 44 0.21 -13.00 -5.32
N ILE A 45 -0.19 -11.97 -4.59
CA ILE A 45 0.50 -10.68 -4.56
C ILE A 45 1.57 -10.68 -3.47
N ASP A 46 2.77 -10.20 -3.80
CA ASP A 46 3.84 -9.95 -2.83
C ASP A 46 3.33 -9.28 -1.54
N ILE A 47 3.53 -9.96 -0.41
CA ILE A 47 3.09 -9.52 0.91
C ILE A 47 3.57 -8.09 1.19
N ILE A 48 2.64 -7.23 1.63
CA ILE A 48 2.97 -5.85 1.98
C ILE A 48 3.62 -5.77 3.37
N THR A 49 4.61 -4.90 3.49
CA THR A 49 5.24 -4.56 4.77
C THR A 49 4.60 -3.30 5.35
N VAL A 50 4.22 -3.37 6.62
CA VAL A 50 3.64 -2.27 7.38
C VAL A 50 4.49 -1.95 8.61
N CYS A 51 4.56 -0.68 8.97
CA CYS A 51 5.15 -0.23 10.22
C CYS A 51 4.10 0.48 11.08
N THR A 52 4.16 0.24 12.39
CA THR A 52 3.32 0.93 13.37
C THR A 52 4.11 2.09 13.97
N LEU A 53 3.60 3.32 13.83
CA LEU A 53 4.17 4.50 14.47
C LEU A 53 3.79 4.57 15.96
N PRO A 54 4.50 5.37 16.79
CA PRO A 54 4.20 5.50 18.22
C PRO A 54 2.77 5.93 18.55
N ASN A 55 2.09 6.62 17.63
CA ASN A 55 0.68 7.01 17.74
C ASN A 55 -0.31 5.87 17.40
N GLY A 56 0.18 4.64 17.25
CA GLY A 56 -0.62 3.46 16.91
C GLY A 56 -1.02 3.34 15.44
N LYS A 57 -0.73 4.34 14.60
CA LYS A 57 -1.11 4.30 13.18
C LYS A 57 -0.20 3.37 12.38
N MET A 58 -0.81 2.59 11.51
CA MET A 58 -0.12 1.65 10.62
C MET A 58 0.06 2.26 9.24
N HIS A 59 1.29 2.30 8.76
CA HIS A 59 1.62 2.79 7.42
C HIS A 59 2.29 1.70 6.58
N SER A 60 1.93 1.60 5.32
CA SER A 60 2.55 0.65 4.38
C SER A 60 3.81 1.22 3.73
N LEU A 61 4.80 0.36 3.53
CA LEU A 61 5.94 0.61 2.64
C LEU A 61 5.63 0.30 1.17
N ASP A 62 4.56 -0.44 0.88
CA ASP A 62 4.23 -0.99 -0.44
C ASP A 62 2.95 -0.36 -1.00
N ILE A 63 3.03 0.94 -1.31
CA ILE A 63 1.88 1.80 -1.61
C ILE A 63 1.01 1.29 -2.77
N ARG A 64 1.60 0.85 -3.88
CA ARG A 64 0.85 0.40 -5.07
C ARG A 64 0.02 -0.85 -4.78
N ARG A 65 0.58 -1.82 -4.05
CA ARG A 65 -0.13 -3.04 -3.64
C ARG A 65 -1.23 -2.73 -2.63
N LEU A 66 -0.93 -1.87 -1.63
CA LEU A 66 -1.97 -1.40 -0.71
C LEU A 66 -3.10 -0.68 -1.44
N TYR A 67 -2.78 0.15 -2.45
CA TYR A 67 -3.77 0.81 -3.27
C TYR A 67 -4.63 -0.19 -4.03
N ALA A 68 -4.01 -1.20 -4.65
CA ALA A 68 -4.74 -2.25 -5.37
C ALA A 68 -5.73 -2.98 -4.46
N PHE A 69 -5.28 -3.45 -3.29
CA PHE A 69 -6.17 -4.12 -2.32
C PHE A 69 -7.33 -3.24 -1.85
N LYS A 70 -7.06 -1.98 -1.51
CA LYS A 70 -8.12 -1.06 -1.09
C LYS A 70 -9.16 -0.82 -2.18
N GLN A 71 -8.70 -0.60 -3.42
CA GLN A 71 -9.59 -0.39 -4.55
C GLN A 71 -10.40 -1.64 -4.88
N ALA A 72 -9.78 -2.82 -4.85
CA ALA A 72 -10.49 -4.08 -5.07
C ALA A 72 -11.61 -4.28 -4.05
N ILE A 73 -11.32 -4.09 -2.75
CA ILE A 73 -12.33 -4.18 -1.68
C ILE A 73 -13.46 -3.18 -1.90
N MET A 74 -13.13 -1.92 -2.22
CA MET A 74 -14.12 -0.88 -2.48
C MET A 74 -14.99 -1.15 -3.72
N ARG A 75 -14.46 -1.93 -4.68
CA ARG A 75 -15.15 -2.30 -5.92
C ARG A 75 -15.84 -3.66 -5.85
N GLY A 76 -15.83 -4.30 -4.68
CA GLY A 76 -16.63 -5.51 -4.43
C GLY A 76 -15.87 -6.82 -4.53
N SER A 77 -14.54 -6.84 -4.38
CA SER A 77 -13.80 -8.11 -4.26
C SER A 77 -14.31 -8.97 -3.10
N ASP A 78 -14.14 -10.28 -3.24
CA ASP A 78 -14.63 -11.28 -2.27
C ASP A 78 -13.85 -11.30 -0.96
N PHE A 79 -12.59 -10.84 -0.96
CA PHE A 79 -11.81 -10.71 0.27
C PHE A 79 -12.07 -9.37 0.98
N LYS A 80 -11.87 -9.36 2.31
CA LYS A 80 -11.95 -8.15 3.16
C LYS A 80 -10.68 -7.89 3.97
N THR A 81 -9.83 -8.89 4.10
CA THR A 81 -8.58 -8.88 4.86
C THR A 81 -7.45 -9.43 4.01
N VAL A 82 -6.22 -9.06 4.35
CA VAL A 82 -5.00 -9.61 3.73
C VAL A 82 -3.93 -9.85 4.81
N ILE A 83 -3.05 -10.81 4.57
CA ILE A 83 -1.86 -11.04 5.40
C ILE A 83 -0.81 -9.97 5.10
N VAL A 84 -0.24 -9.36 6.13
CA VAL A 84 0.82 -8.35 6.02
C VAL A 84 1.98 -8.67 6.96
N ILE A 85 3.17 -8.16 6.65
CA ILE A 85 4.32 -8.20 7.56
C ILE A 85 4.35 -6.92 8.40
N ARG A 86 4.11 -7.05 9.70
CA ARG A 86 4.39 -5.99 10.67
C ARG A 86 5.89 -5.93 10.97
N SER A 87 6.55 -4.90 10.45
CA SER A 87 7.96 -4.60 10.73
C SER A 87 8.11 -3.53 11.81
N ARG A 88 9.10 -3.76 12.67
CA ARG A 88 9.56 -2.83 13.72
C ARG A 88 11.07 -2.56 13.60
N THR A 89 11.69 -2.94 12.49
CA THR A 89 13.13 -2.76 12.31
C THR A 89 13.45 -1.27 12.17
N SER A 90 14.63 -0.87 12.65
CA SER A 90 15.10 0.52 12.52
C SER A 90 15.22 0.93 11.05
N ASP A 91 15.61 0.02 10.16
CA ASP A 91 15.77 0.29 8.74
C ASP A 91 14.44 0.51 8.02
N ASP A 92 13.41 -0.28 8.32
CA ASP A 92 12.08 -0.07 7.72
C ASP A 92 11.41 1.20 8.26
N LEU A 93 11.63 1.53 9.53
CA LEU A 93 11.20 2.81 10.10
C LEU A 93 11.92 4.00 9.42
N LYS A 94 13.22 3.90 9.13
CA LYS A 94 13.95 4.91 8.34
C LYS A 94 13.39 5.04 6.92
N LYS A 95 13.12 3.91 6.24
CA LYS A 95 12.48 3.92 4.91
C LYS A 95 11.11 4.58 4.95
N LEU A 96 10.28 4.25 5.94
CA LEU A 96 8.97 4.85 6.14
C LEU A 96 9.09 6.37 6.29
N LYS A 97 9.96 6.83 7.19
CA LYS A 97 10.20 8.26 7.41
C LYS A 97 10.64 8.96 6.12
N LYS A 98 11.54 8.35 5.34
CA LYS A 98 11.99 8.91 4.06
C LYS A 98 10.85 9.05 3.05
N LYS A 99 9.95 8.07 2.97
CA LYS A 99 8.76 8.13 2.09
C LYS A 99 7.80 9.23 2.52
N MET A 100 7.50 9.32 3.82
CA MET A 100 6.58 10.30 4.37
C MET A 100 7.06 11.75 4.23
N MET A 101 8.36 11.97 4.03
CA MET A 101 8.93 13.30 3.83
C MET A 101 8.99 13.72 2.35
N ASN A 102 8.69 12.85 1.38
CA ASN A 102 9.03 13.07 -0.02
C ASN A 102 7.91 12.67 -1.03
N PRO A 103 6.92 13.56 -1.26
CA PRO A 103 6.61 14.73 -0.45
C PRO A 103 5.64 14.40 0.71
N PRO A 104 5.57 15.26 1.74
CA PRO A 104 4.65 15.05 2.85
C PRO A 104 3.19 15.22 2.42
N SER A 105 2.31 14.46 3.06
CA SER A 105 0.86 14.58 2.91
C SER A 105 0.21 15.09 4.19
N ARG A 106 -0.82 15.93 4.05
CA ARG A 106 -1.72 16.30 5.15
C ARG A 106 -2.72 15.18 5.48
N ASN A 107 -2.97 14.27 4.55
CA ASN A 107 -3.90 13.16 4.71
C ASN A 107 -3.31 11.87 4.12
N TRP A 108 -2.93 10.94 5.00
CA TRP A 108 -2.35 9.65 4.62
C TRP A 108 -3.38 8.57 4.29
N SER A 109 -4.68 8.86 4.40
CA SER A 109 -5.74 7.93 3.99
C SER A 109 -5.99 7.94 2.48
N VAL A 110 -5.49 8.94 1.77
CA VAL A 110 -5.70 9.14 0.32
C VAL A 110 -4.36 9.16 -0.40
N VAL A 111 -4.35 8.63 -1.63
CA VAL A 111 -3.21 8.67 -2.55
C VAL A 111 -3.72 9.02 -3.95
N LYS A 112 -2.94 9.79 -4.72
CA LYS A 112 -3.26 10.12 -6.11
C LYS A 112 -2.52 9.19 -7.08
N VAL A 113 -3.19 8.69 -8.10
CA VAL A 113 -2.53 8.00 -9.21
C VAL A 113 -2.13 9.03 -10.26
N LYS A 114 -0.84 9.15 -10.60
CA LYS A 114 -0.33 10.06 -11.64
C LYS A 114 1.06 9.65 -12.13
N GLU A 115 1.38 9.98 -13.38
CA GLU A 115 2.68 9.66 -14.00
C GLU A 115 3.85 10.43 -13.37
N ASP A 116 3.60 11.69 -13.00
CA ASP A 116 4.58 12.65 -12.51
C ASP A 116 4.70 12.64 -10.97
N CYS A 117 4.71 11.46 -10.35
CA CYS A 117 5.10 11.32 -8.95
C CYS A 117 6.59 11.63 -8.77
N LYS A 118 6.91 12.93 -8.74
CA LYS A 118 8.25 13.43 -8.44
C LYS A 118 8.35 13.72 -6.94
N PRO A 119 9.43 13.28 -6.27
CA PRO A 119 9.80 13.83 -4.98
C PRO A 119 9.93 15.35 -5.11
N ILE A 120 9.48 16.09 -4.10
CA ILE A 120 9.86 17.50 -3.97
C ILE A 120 11.29 17.44 -3.44
N TYR A 121 12.27 17.67 -4.32
CA TYR A 121 13.68 17.82 -3.97
C TYR A 121 13.96 19.25 -3.55
#